data_AF-A0A8T7BMG7-F1
#
_entry.id   AF-A0A8T7BMG7-F1
#
_cell.length_a   1.000
_cell.length_b   1.000
_cell.length_c   1.000
_cell.angle_alpha   90.00
_cell.angle_beta   90.00
_cell.angle_gamma   90.00
#
_symmetry.space_group_name_H-M   'P 1'
#
loop_
_entity.id
_entity.type
_entity.pdbx_description
1 polymer ?
#
loop_
_entity_poly.entity_id
_entity_poly.type
_entity_poly.pdbx_seq_one_letter_code
_entity_poly.pdbx_strand_id
1 'polypeptide(L)'
;VHITKAINKVSIFSNETMVNLQHATTREYYLQRHSYILEKLDGLSYDENLKAIRPYDIFCDSRSCPAVDGTTALYFDDDHLSLAGAELLAREILKLP
;
A
#
# COMPACT_ATOMS: atom_id res chain seq x y z
N VAL A 1 1.29 3.06 12.40
CA VAL A 1 1.38 1.76 13.10
C VAL A 1 2.53 0.97 12.49
N HIS A 2 3.58 0.66 13.25
CA HIS A 2 4.63 -0.24 12.74
C HIS A 2 4.08 -1.62 12.38
N ILE A 3 4.53 -2.18 11.25
CA ILE A 3 4.05 -3.49 10.78
C ILE A 3 4.35 -4.58 11.82
N THR A 4 5.48 -4.45 12.53
CA THR A 4 5.90 -5.37 13.58
C THR A 4 4.87 -5.44 14.71
N LYS A 5 4.18 -4.35 15.00
CA LYS A 5 3.07 -4.32 15.96
C LYS A 5 1.82 -4.97 15.37
N ALA A 6 1.52 -4.68 14.10
CA ALA A 6 0.33 -5.19 13.41
C ALA A 6 0.33 -6.71 13.20
N ILE A 7 1.51 -7.32 12.97
CA ILE A 7 1.64 -8.77 12.76
C ILE A 7 1.66 -9.58 14.05
N ASN A 8 1.81 -8.93 15.21
CA ASN A 8 1.77 -9.63 16.48
C ASN A 8 0.34 -10.11 16.78
N LYS A 9 0.26 -11.36 17.25
CA LYS A 9 -0.98 -11.93 17.74
C LYS A 9 -1.45 -11.16 18.97
N VAL A 10 -2.77 -10.96 19.07
CA VAL A 10 -3.38 -10.23 20.19
C VAL A 10 -3.20 -10.95 21.53
N SER A 11 -2.97 -12.26 21.50
CA SER A 11 -2.73 -13.13 22.66
C SER A 11 -2.02 -14.41 22.25
N ILE A 12 -1.34 -15.08 23.19
CA ILE A 12 -0.73 -16.40 22.97
C ILE A 12 -1.75 -17.50 22.62
N PHE A 13 -3.03 -17.27 22.92
CA PHE A 13 -4.13 -18.20 22.65
C PHE A 13 -4.92 -17.90 21.37
N SER A 14 -4.56 -16.82 20.65
CA SER A 14 -5.24 -16.42 19.41
C SER A 14 -4.29 -16.45 18.23
N ASN A 15 -4.82 -16.80 17.06
CA ASN A 15 -4.11 -16.62 15.80
C ASN A 15 -4.45 -15.27 15.12
N GLU A 16 -5.32 -14.47 15.74
CA GLU A 16 -5.73 -13.18 15.22
C GLU A 16 -4.70 -12.10 15.55
N THR A 17 -4.51 -11.22 14.59
CA THR A 17 -3.74 -9.99 14.69
C THR A 17 -4.67 -8.81 14.98
N MET A 18 -4.12 -7.69 15.44
CA MET A 18 -4.92 -6.48 15.73
C MET A 18 -5.61 -5.90 14.48
N VAL A 19 -5.07 -6.20 13.29
CA VAL A 19 -5.61 -5.78 12.00
C VAL A 19 -5.67 -6.98 11.07
N ASN A 20 -6.60 -6.97 10.12
CA ASN A 20 -6.61 -7.95 9.04
C ASN A 20 -5.48 -7.63 8.06
N LEU A 21 -4.37 -8.36 8.10
CA LEU A 21 -3.18 -8.05 7.30
C LEU A 21 -3.41 -8.12 5.79
N GLN A 22 -4.38 -8.91 5.32
CA GLN A 22 -4.73 -9.00 3.89
C GLN A 22 -5.71 -7.90 3.44
N HIS A 23 -6.35 -7.23 4.40
CA HIS A 23 -7.33 -6.17 4.16
C HIS A 23 -7.09 -5.00 5.14
N ALA A 24 -5.83 -4.57 5.26
CA ALA A 24 -5.38 -3.71 6.36
C ALA A 24 -5.90 -2.27 6.26
N THR A 25 -6.04 -1.76 5.03
CA THR A 25 -6.62 -0.46 4.74
C THR A 25 -7.71 -0.61 3.70
N THR A 26 -8.91 -0.09 3.96
CA THR A 26 -10.00 -0.15 2.96
C THR A 26 -9.78 0.87 1.85
N ARG A 27 -10.32 0.57 0.66
CA ARG A 27 -10.32 1.50 -0.47
C ARG A 27 -10.98 2.83 -0.11
N GLU A 28 -12.10 2.77 0.60
CA GLU A 28 -12.88 3.95 1.00
C GLU A 28 -12.04 4.87 1.91
N TYR A 29 -11.36 4.29 2.89
CA TYR A 29 -10.49 5.06 3.79
C TYR A 29 -9.33 5.71 3.03
N TYR A 30 -8.66 4.96 2.14
CA TYR A 30 -7.57 5.48 1.32
C TYR A 30 -8.04 6.66 0.47
N LEU A 31 -9.14 6.50 -0.28
CA LEU A 31 -9.65 7.53 -1.18
C LEU A 31 -10.11 8.77 -0.41
N GLN A 32 -10.77 8.59 0.75
CA GLN A 32 -11.20 9.70 1.58
C GLN A 32 -10.00 10.48 2.12
N ARG A 33 -9.02 9.79 2.71
CA ARG A 33 -7.83 10.40 3.32
C ARG A 33 -6.96 11.13 2.31
N HIS A 34 -6.83 10.59 1.10
CA HIS A 34 -5.94 11.13 0.06
C HIS A 34 -6.66 11.96 -1.01
N SER A 35 -7.98 12.18 -0.87
CA SER A 35 -8.81 12.90 -1.85
C SER A 35 -8.17 14.19 -2.36
N TYR A 36 -7.67 15.04 -1.45
CA TYR A 36 -7.02 16.30 -1.81
C TYR A 36 -5.81 16.12 -2.73
N ILE A 37 -4.86 15.24 -2.38
CA ILE A 37 -3.64 15.08 -3.16
C ILE A 37 -3.90 14.34 -4.47
N LEU A 38 -4.82 13.35 -4.45
CA LEU A 38 -5.24 12.63 -5.65
C LEU A 38 -5.87 13.59 -6.66
N GLU A 39 -6.76 14.49 -6.21
CA GLU A 39 -7.34 15.52 -7.08
C GLU A 39 -6.26 16.40 -7.75
N LYS A 40 -5.23 16.81 -7.01
CA LYS A 40 -4.15 17.64 -7.57
C LYS A 40 -3.27 16.89 -8.55
N LEU A 41 -2.93 15.64 -8.23
CA LEU A 41 -2.15 14.78 -9.13
C LEU A 41 -2.94 14.45 -10.39
N ASP A 42 -4.22 14.08 -10.26
CA ASP A 42 -5.10 13.77 -11.38
C ASP A 42 -5.33 14.96 -12.31
N GLY A 43 -5.15 16.19 -11.82
CA GLY A 43 -5.23 17.41 -12.62
C GLY A 43 -3.98 17.73 -13.46
N LEU A 44 -2.88 16.98 -13.32
CA LEU A 44 -1.66 17.20 -14.10
C LEU A 44 -1.81 16.67 -15.54
N SER A 45 -1.12 17.33 -16.48
CA SER A 45 -1.01 16.83 -17.85
C SER A 45 0.10 15.77 -17.92
N TYR A 46 -0.29 14.51 -18.06
CA TYR A 46 0.62 13.38 -18.22
C TYR A 46 0.86 13.09 -19.69
N ASP A 47 2.12 12.90 -20.08
CA ASP A 47 2.56 12.67 -21.45
C ASP A 47 3.84 11.80 -21.47
N GLU A 48 4.68 11.90 -22.51
CA GLU A 48 5.98 11.22 -22.58
C GLU A 48 7.01 11.70 -21.57
N ASN A 49 6.96 12.98 -21.18
CA ASN A 49 7.89 13.62 -20.25
C ASN A 49 7.41 13.56 -18.79
N LEU A 50 6.12 13.34 -18.57
CA LEU A 50 5.55 13.15 -17.23
C LEU A 50 4.64 11.91 -17.19
N LYS A 51 5.11 10.86 -16.52
CA LYS A 51 4.38 9.61 -16.32
C LYS A 51 3.81 9.52 -14.90
N ALA A 52 2.55 9.09 -14.78
CA ALA A 52 1.96 8.77 -13.50
C ALA A 52 2.31 7.33 -13.10
N ILE A 53 2.81 7.15 -11.89
CA ILE A 53 2.86 5.85 -11.21
C ILE A 53 1.91 5.94 -10.03
N ARG A 54 0.94 5.02 -9.96
CA ARG A 54 -0.11 5.02 -8.94
C ARG A 54 0.13 3.86 -7.97
N PRO A 55 0.75 4.09 -6.79
CA PRO A 55 1.01 3.01 -5.83
C PRO A 55 -0.24 2.22 -5.45
N TYR A 56 -1.41 2.87 -5.39
CA TYR A 56 -2.68 2.20 -5.13
C TYR A 56 -2.92 1.04 -6.10
N ASP A 57 -2.66 1.21 -7.39
CA ASP A 57 -2.92 0.18 -8.41
C ASP A 57 -1.90 -0.97 -8.35
N ILE A 58 -0.77 -0.76 -7.66
CA ILE A 58 0.31 -1.75 -7.48
C ILE A 58 0.04 -2.60 -6.24
N PHE A 59 -0.38 -1.96 -5.15
CA PHE A 59 -0.50 -2.60 -3.84
C PHE A 59 -1.91 -3.02 -3.48
N CYS A 60 -2.94 -2.37 -4.02
CA CYS A 60 -4.33 -2.55 -3.56
C CYS A 60 -5.20 -3.25 -4.61
N ASP A 61 -6.26 -3.91 -4.15
CA ASP A 61 -7.31 -4.45 -5.00
C ASP A 61 -8.55 -3.51 -5.04
N SER A 62 -9.66 -4.01 -5.59
CA SER A 62 -10.91 -3.24 -5.68
C SER A 62 -11.56 -2.93 -4.32
N ARG A 63 -11.12 -3.55 -3.23
CA ARG A 63 -11.71 -3.47 -1.90
C ARG A 63 -10.75 -2.91 -0.85
N SER A 64 -9.46 -3.21 -0.94
CA SER A 64 -8.51 -2.91 0.14
C SER A 64 -7.04 -2.99 -0.30
N CYS A 65 -6.17 -2.46 0.56
CA CYS A 65 -4.74 -2.60 0.50
C CYS A 65 -4.27 -3.58 1.60
N PRO A 66 -3.59 -4.68 1.24
CA PRO A 66 -2.93 -5.55 2.20
C PRO A 66 -1.66 -4.90 2.76
N ALA A 67 -1.27 -5.29 3.97
CA ALA A 67 0.01 -4.90 4.58
C ALA A 67 1.09 -5.99 4.38
N VAL A 68 0.69 -7.17 3.89
CA VAL A 68 1.56 -8.33 3.62
C VAL A 68 1.19 -8.98 2.30
N ASP A 69 2.16 -9.58 1.62
CA ASP A 69 1.95 -10.53 0.53
C ASP A 69 2.42 -11.92 1.02
N GLY A 70 1.47 -12.81 1.26
CA GLY A 70 1.71 -14.08 1.95
C GLY A 70 2.34 -13.88 3.33
N THR A 71 3.63 -14.21 3.45
CA THR A 71 4.42 -14.07 4.70
C THR A 71 5.38 -12.86 4.66
N THR A 72 5.39 -12.11 3.57
CA THR A 72 6.29 -10.99 3.34
C THR A 72 5.59 -9.68 3.70
N ALA A 73 6.16 -8.91 4.63
CA ALA A 73 5.66 -7.57 4.91
C ALA A 73 5.93 -6.62 3.73
N LEU A 74 4.90 -5.88 3.30
CA LEU A 74 5.01 -4.90 2.20
C LEU A 74 5.45 -3.52 2.70
N TYR A 75 5.30 -3.25 4.00
CA TYR A 75 5.60 -1.98 4.64
C TYR A 75 6.41 -2.21 5.92
N PHE A 76 7.20 -1.22 6.35
CA PHE A 76 7.81 -1.18 7.68
C PHE A 76 6.86 -0.58 8.74
N ASP A 77 6.02 0.34 8.31
CA ASP A 77 4.98 0.98 9.12
C ASP A 77 3.76 1.30 8.26
N ASP A 78 2.94 2.28 8.64
CA ASP A 78 1.73 2.66 7.92
C ASP A 78 1.98 3.59 6.72
N ASP A 79 3.22 4.03 6.50
CA ASP A 79 3.58 4.97 5.43
C ASP A 79 4.72 4.46 4.53
N HIS A 80 5.72 3.77 5.09
CA HIS A 80 6.96 3.41 4.41
C HIS A 80 6.95 1.96 3.90
N LEU A 81 7.24 1.78 2.61
CA LEU A 81 7.42 0.46 1.99
C LEU A 81 8.61 -0.29 2.61
N SER A 82 8.47 -1.62 2.73
CA SER A 82 9.58 -2.52 3.00
C SER A 82 10.48 -2.63 1.76
N LEU A 83 11.60 -3.35 1.86
CA LEU A 83 12.40 -3.67 0.67
C LEU A 83 11.60 -4.43 -0.38
N ALA A 84 10.78 -5.41 0.04
CA ALA A 84 9.92 -6.17 -0.86
C ALA A 84 8.85 -5.27 -1.51
N GLY A 85 8.24 -4.37 -0.73
CA GLY A 85 7.28 -3.40 -1.26
C GLY A 85 7.93 -2.42 -2.25
N ALA A 86 9.10 -1.89 -1.91
CA ALA A 86 9.85 -0.98 -2.78
C ALA A 86 10.26 -1.66 -4.10
N GLU A 87 10.60 -2.95 -4.07
CA GLU A 87 10.93 -3.72 -5.27
C GLU A 87 9.73 -3.86 -6.23
N LEU A 88 8.51 -4.04 -5.70
CA LEU A 88 7.29 -4.05 -6.50
C LEU A 88 7.06 -2.71 -7.19
N LEU A 89 7.19 -1.60 -6.45
CA LEU A 89 7.08 -0.27 -7.01
C LEU A 89 8.15 -0.02 -8.07
N ALA A 90 9.42 -0.31 -7.77
CA ALA A 90 10.55 -0.10 -8.67
C ALA A 90 10.39 -0.86 -10.00
N ARG A 91 9.85 -2.10 -9.96
CA ARG A 91 9.54 -2.86 -11.18
C ARG A 91 8.57 -2.11 -12.10
N GLU A 92 7.55 -1.44 -11.56
CA GLU A 92 6.64 -0.64 -12.39
C GLU A 92 7.32 0.61 -12.96
N ILE A 93 8.20 1.25 -12.18
CA ILE A 93 8.99 2.40 -12.67
C ILE A 93 9.87 1.97 -13.86
N LEU A 94 10.56 0.83 -13.73
CA LEU A 94 11.49 0.33 -14.75
C LEU A 94 10.81 -0.13 -16.05
N LYS A 95 9.48 -0.30 -16.06
CA LYS A 95 8.71 -0.57 -17.29
C LYS A 95 8.39 0.69 -18.09
N LEU A 96 8.58 1.87 -17.50
CA LEU A 96 8.35 3.11 -18.23
C LEU A 96 9.39 3.25 -19.35
N PRO A 97 8.96 3.68 -20.55
CA PRO A 97 9.84 3.86 -21.71
C PRO A 97 10.86 4.98 -21.52
#